data_AF-A0AAU7W3F0-F1
#
_entry.id   AF-A0AAU7W3F0-F1
#
_cell.length_a   1.000
_cell.length_b   1.000
_cell.length_c   1.000
_cell.angle_alpha   90.00
_cell.angle_beta   90.00
_cell.angle_gamma   90.00
#
_symmetry.space_group_name_H-M   'P 1'
#
loop_
_entity.id
_entity.type
_entity.pdbx_description
1 polymer ?
#
loop_
_entity_poly.entity_id
_entity_poly.type
_entity_poly.pdbx_seq_one_letter_code
_entity_poly.pdbx_strand_id
1 'polypeptide(L)'
;MPERIQLSRRKGWRKPENTVVVARPSKWGNPFKITHEHCDEAEVGGMCWVVRRADRRPAFAHESTVREARAVAVEEFRTYLRAGLLSFTVEGVRAELAGKNLACWCPLDQPCHADVLLEIANESGT
;
A
#
# COMPACT_ATOMS: atom_id res chain seq x y z
N MET A 1 -3.16 -20.47 5.01
CA MET A 1 -3.36 -19.05 5.34
C MET A 1 -2.74 -18.24 4.22
N PRO A 2 -3.45 -17.28 3.61
CA PRO A 2 -2.88 -16.45 2.55
C PRO A 2 -1.73 -15.57 3.04
N GLU A 3 -0.72 -15.36 2.20
CA GLU A 3 0.53 -14.68 2.58
C GLU A 3 0.83 -13.46 1.71
N ARG A 4 1.58 -12.53 2.29
CA ARG A 4 2.19 -11.42 1.55
C ARG A 4 3.47 -11.89 0.89
N ILE A 5 3.55 -11.66 -0.42
CA ILE A 5 4.71 -12.00 -1.23
C ILE A 5 5.41 -10.73 -1.71
N GLN A 6 6.74 -10.68 -1.60
CA GLN A 6 7.51 -9.62 -2.25
C GLN A 6 7.84 -10.01 -3.70
N LEU A 7 7.44 -9.16 -4.65
CA LEU A 7 7.82 -9.27 -6.05
C LEU A 7 9.34 -9.11 -6.21
N SER A 8 9.93 -9.88 -7.12
CA SER A 8 11.36 -9.84 -7.40
C SER A 8 11.63 -9.91 -8.90
N ARG A 9 12.66 -9.20 -9.34
CA ARG A 9 13.21 -9.28 -10.71
C ARG A 9 14.47 -10.16 -10.79
N ARG A 10 14.87 -10.80 -9.69
CA ARG A 10 16.04 -11.68 -9.67
C ARG A 10 15.85 -12.80 -10.69
N LYS A 11 16.89 -13.07 -11.49
CA LYS A 11 16.87 -14.15 -12.49
C LYS A 11 16.45 -15.47 -11.82
N GLY A 12 15.51 -16.17 -12.44
CA GLY A 12 14.97 -17.44 -11.92
C GLY A 12 13.80 -17.30 -10.95
N TRP A 13 13.50 -16.10 -10.42
CA TRP A 13 12.33 -15.91 -9.58
C TRP A 13 11.04 -16.16 -10.37
N ARG A 14 10.07 -16.80 -9.71
CA ARG A 14 8.73 -17.05 -10.25
C ARG A 14 7.71 -16.63 -9.19
N LYS A 15 6.67 -15.93 -9.64
CA LYS A 15 5.53 -15.62 -8.78
C LYS A 15 4.89 -16.94 -8.35
N PRO A 16 4.73 -17.20 -7.05
CA PRO A 16 4.05 -18.41 -6.58
C PRO A 16 2.65 -18.54 -7.19
N GLU A 17 2.16 -19.77 -7.23
CA GLU A 17 0.77 -20.03 -7.58
C GLU A 17 -0.19 -19.34 -6.61
N ASN A 18 -1.46 -19.23 -7.00
CA ASN A 18 -2.51 -18.60 -6.19
C ASN A 18 -2.19 -17.16 -5.72
N THR A 19 -1.27 -16.46 -6.41
CA THR A 19 -0.80 -15.13 -6.02
C THR A 19 -1.30 -14.05 -6.97
N VAL A 20 -2.00 -13.04 -6.45
CA VAL A 20 -2.48 -11.86 -7.18
C VAL A 20 -1.49 -10.72 -7.02
N VAL A 21 -1.16 -10.04 -8.12
CA VAL A 21 -0.31 -8.85 -8.08
C VAL A 21 -1.15 -7.64 -7.69
N VAL A 22 -0.84 -7.01 -6.56
CA VAL A 22 -1.53 -5.83 -6.02
C VAL A 22 -0.67 -4.56 -6.07
N ALA A 23 0.48 -4.61 -6.77
CA ALA A 23 1.34 -3.45 -6.95
C ALA A 23 0.61 -2.26 -7.62
N ARG A 24 1.15 -1.04 -7.50
CA ARG A 24 0.50 0.22 -7.94
C ARG A 24 -0.19 0.18 -9.32
N PRO A 25 0.40 -0.39 -10.39
CA PRO A 25 -0.26 -0.39 -11.70
C PRO A 25 -1.50 -1.28 -11.79
N SER A 26 -1.75 -2.14 -10.79
CA SER A 26 -2.92 -3.02 -10.75
C SER A 26 -4.17 -2.29 -10.24
N LYS A 27 -5.34 -2.93 -10.44
CA LYS A 27 -6.62 -2.52 -9.86
C LYS A 27 -6.55 -2.27 -8.34
N TRP A 28 -5.71 -3.00 -7.62
CA TRP A 28 -5.62 -2.99 -6.15
C TRP A 28 -4.46 -2.13 -5.63
N GLY A 29 -3.87 -1.30 -6.49
CA GLY A 29 -2.70 -0.50 -6.16
C GLY A 29 -2.99 0.59 -5.12
N ASN A 30 -2.04 0.83 -4.20
CA ASN A 30 -2.10 1.98 -3.32
C ASN A 30 -1.88 3.31 -4.11
N PRO A 31 -2.86 4.25 -4.13
CA PRO A 31 -2.73 5.51 -4.83
C PRO A 31 -1.86 6.54 -4.10
N PHE A 32 -1.53 6.32 -2.82
CA PHE A 32 -0.64 7.19 -2.05
C PHE A 32 0.81 6.98 -2.49
N LYS A 33 1.45 8.06 -2.89
CA LYS A 33 2.84 8.18 -3.33
C LYS A 33 3.69 8.70 -2.19
N ILE A 34 4.85 8.05 -2.04
CA ILE A 34 5.89 8.47 -1.12
C ILE A 34 7.03 9.00 -1.98
N THR A 35 7.46 10.22 -1.71
CA THR A 35 8.56 10.90 -2.40
C THR A 35 9.52 11.46 -1.35
N HIS A 36 10.77 11.69 -1.74
CA HIS A 36 11.78 12.31 -0.89
C HIS A 36 12.08 13.67 -1.49
N GLU A 37 11.61 14.73 -0.82
CA GLU A 37 11.57 16.08 -1.37
C GLU A 37 12.10 17.09 -0.35
N HIS A 38 12.49 18.28 -0.82
CA HIS A 38 12.76 19.39 0.08
C HIS A 38 11.43 19.93 0.62
N CYS A 39 11.39 20.14 1.93
CA CYS A 39 10.19 20.58 2.62
C CYS A 39 10.49 21.91 3.31
N ASP A 40 9.70 22.93 2.99
CA ASP A 40 9.81 24.26 3.61
C ASP A 40 9.05 24.33 4.95
N GLU A 41 8.31 23.27 5.31
CA GLU A 41 7.52 23.17 6.54
C GLU A 41 8.30 22.51 7.70
N ALA A 42 8.29 23.22 8.83
CA ALA A 42 8.68 22.86 10.21
C ALA A 42 10.18 22.64 10.52
N GLU A 43 10.79 23.65 11.15
CA GLU A 43 11.96 23.67 12.09
C GLU A 43 13.28 23.00 11.69
N VAL A 44 13.28 22.14 10.68
CA VAL A 44 14.41 21.38 10.16
C VAL A 44 14.42 21.65 8.66
N GLY A 45 14.97 22.78 8.24
CA GLY A 45 15.23 22.96 6.81
C GLY A 45 15.95 21.71 6.28
N GLY A 46 15.37 21.03 5.27
CA GLY A 46 15.91 19.73 4.88
C GLY A 46 15.03 18.90 3.95
N MET A 47 15.49 17.66 3.74
CA MET A 47 14.81 16.64 2.95
C MET A 47 13.86 15.85 3.84
N CYS A 48 12.61 15.67 3.40
CA CYS A 48 11.61 14.89 4.12
C CYS A 48 10.90 13.88 3.21
N TRP A 49 10.30 12.86 3.81
CA TRP A 49 9.49 11.87 3.10
C TRP A 49 8.03 12.33 3.05
N VAL A 50 7.56 12.70 1.86
CA VAL A 50 6.24 13.27 1.66
C VAL A 50 5.27 12.19 1.19
N VAL A 51 4.09 12.12 1.81
CA VAL A 51 2.99 11.25 1.39
C VAL A 51 1.93 12.08 0.67
N ARG A 52 1.60 11.71 -0.58
CA ARG A 52 0.60 12.41 -1.41
C ARG A 52 -0.35 11.42 -2.07
N ARG A 53 -1.64 11.71 -2.13
CA ARG A 53 -2.53 10.96 -3.03
C ARG A 53 -2.20 11.36 -4.46
N ALA A 54 -2.06 10.38 -5.36
CA ALA A 54 -1.60 10.65 -6.73
C ALA A 54 -2.48 11.64 -7.52
N ASP A 55 -3.75 11.80 -7.15
CA ASP A 55 -4.77 12.60 -7.82
C ASP A 55 -5.19 13.87 -7.04
N ARG A 56 -4.64 14.14 -5.84
CA ARG A 56 -5.02 15.30 -5.02
C ARG A 56 -3.83 16.01 -4.37
N ARG A 57 -3.92 17.34 -4.30
CA ARG A 57 -3.05 18.23 -3.51
C ARG A 57 -3.92 18.98 -2.49
N PRO A 58 -3.43 19.32 -1.28
CA PRO A 58 -2.03 19.29 -0.82
C PRO A 58 -1.51 17.90 -0.42
N ALA A 59 -0.24 17.85 0.01
CA ALA A 59 0.36 16.65 0.62
C ALA A 59 -0.39 16.28 1.91
N PHE A 60 -0.39 14.99 2.25
CA PHE A 60 -1.10 14.46 3.41
C PHE A 60 -0.23 14.45 4.68
N ALA A 61 1.06 14.15 4.53
CA ALA A 61 1.99 14.04 5.65
C ALA A 61 3.45 14.21 5.22
N HIS A 62 4.28 14.60 6.19
CA HIS A 62 5.71 14.82 6.06
C HIS A 62 6.40 14.03 7.18
N GLU A 63 7.27 13.09 6.82
CA GLU A 63 7.88 12.15 7.78
C GLU A 63 9.40 12.18 7.72
N SER A 64 10.02 11.92 8.87
CA SER A 64 11.47 11.91 9.01
C SER A 64 12.10 10.64 8.40
N THR A 65 11.36 9.53 8.38
CA THR A 65 11.83 8.26 7.82
C THR A 65 10.90 7.70 6.75
N VAL A 66 11.47 6.92 5.82
CA VAL A 66 10.69 6.19 4.81
C VAL A 66 9.72 5.16 5.41
N ARG A 67 10.05 4.62 6.60
CA ARG A 67 9.22 3.63 7.29
C ARG A 67 7.94 4.28 7.82
N GLU A 68 8.05 5.46 8.44
CA GLU A 68 6.92 6.26 8.90
C GLU A 68 6.04 6.69 7.72
N ALA A 69 6.65 7.21 6.65
CA ALA A 69 5.90 7.57 5.44
C ALA A 69 5.13 6.39 4.83
N ARG A 70 5.68 5.18 4.90
CA ARG A 70 4.97 3.95 4.49
C ARG A 70 3.81 3.63 5.41
N ALA A 71 3.99 3.75 6.73
CA ALA A 71 2.92 3.52 7.69
C ALA A 71 1.75 4.47 7.41
N VAL A 72 2.02 5.77 7.25
CA VAL A 72 1.01 6.77 6.91
C VAL A 72 0.31 6.44 5.58
N ALA A 73 1.06 6.14 4.52
CA ALA A 73 0.47 5.78 3.23
C ALA A 73 -0.40 4.50 3.28
N VAL A 74 -0.11 3.57 4.19
CA VAL A 74 -0.87 2.34 4.40
C VAL A 74 -2.15 2.61 5.21
N GLU A 75 -2.07 3.42 6.26
CA GLU A 75 -3.25 3.80 7.04
C GLU A 75 -4.22 4.67 6.24
N GLU A 76 -3.72 5.60 5.44
CA GLU A 76 -4.56 6.38 4.51
C GLU A 76 -5.22 5.47 3.47
N PHE A 77 -4.49 4.47 2.96
CA PHE A 77 -5.07 3.47 2.06
C PHE A 77 -6.20 2.68 2.74
N ARG A 78 -6.01 2.23 3.98
CA ARG A 78 -7.03 1.53 4.78
C ARG A 78 -8.27 2.41 4.96
N THR A 79 -8.08 3.67 5.37
CA THR A 79 -9.16 4.64 5.59
C THR A 79 -9.96 4.89 4.32
N TYR A 80 -9.28 5.17 3.20
CA TYR A 80 -9.95 5.45 1.93
C TYR A 80 -10.68 4.23 1.37
N LEU A 81 -10.10 3.02 1.51
CA LEU A 81 -10.75 1.79 1.09
C LEU A 81 -12.04 1.54 1.88
N ARG A 82 -11.98 1.64 3.21
CA ARG A 82 -13.17 1.45 4.07
C ARG A 82 -14.22 2.54 3.87
N ALA A 83 -13.81 3.76 3.54
CA ALA A 83 -14.71 4.87 3.23
C ALA A 83 -15.29 4.82 1.80
N GLY A 84 -14.91 3.84 0.97
CA GLY A 84 -15.38 3.74 -0.41
C GLY A 84 -14.86 4.85 -1.34
N LEU A 85 -13.71 5.45 -1.01
CA LEU A 85 -13.10 6.57 -1.74
C LEU A 85 -12.03 6.13 -2.76
N LEU A 86 -11.80 4.82 -2.89
CA LEU A 86 -10.94 4.25 -3.93
C LEU A 86 -11.75 3.82 -5.15
N SER A 87 -11.05 3.48 -6.24
CA SER A 87 -11.68 2.95 -7.46
C SER A 87 -12.18 1.50 -7.33
N PHE A 88 -12.14 0.94 -6.12
CA PHE A 88 -12.61 -0.39 -5.76
C PHE A 88 -13.09 -0.40 -4.31
N THR A 89 -13.87 -1.41 -3.92
CA THR A 89 -14.54 -1.47 -2.62
C THR A 89 -14.04 -2.62 -1.75
N VAL A 90 -14.44 -2.62 -0.47
CA VAL A 90 -14.21 -3.71 0.48
C VAL A 90 -14.84 -5.01 0.00
N GLU A 91 -16.05 -4.95 -0.57
CA GLU A 91 -16.76 -6.11 -1.12
C GLU A 91 -16.01 -6.68 -2.32
N GLY A 92 -15.47 -5.82 -3.20
CA GLY A 92 -14.63 -6.25 -4.31
C GLY A 92 -13.34 -6.94 -3.84
N VAL A 93 -12.71 -6.41 -2.79
CA VAL A 93 -11.54 -7.04 -2.15
C VAL A 93 -11.90 -8.43 -1.63
N ARG A 94 -12.99 -8.57 -0.87
CA ARG A 94 -13.45 -9.87 -0.34
C ARG A 94 -13.80 -10.85 -1.44
N ALA A 95 -14.50 -10.40 -2.48
CA ALA A 95 -14.95 -11.27 -3.57
C ALA A 95 -13.79 -11.81 -4.42
N GLU A 96 -12.78 -11.00 -4.69
CA GLU A 96 -11.72 -11.34 -5.66
C GLU A 96 -10.41 -11.82 -5.01
N LEU A 97 -10.14 -11.43 -3.75
CA LEU A 97 -8.86 -11.68 -3.09
C LEU A 97 -8.93 -12.70 -1.93
N ALA A 98 -10.13 -13.11 -1.50
CA ALA A 98 -10.27 -14.12 -0.45
C ALA A 98 -9.51 -15.41 -0.79
N GLY A 99 -8.71 -15.90 0.15
CA GLY A 99 -7.89 -17.09 -0.04
C GLY A 99 -6.69 -16.93 -0.99
N LYS A 100 -6.38 -15.72 -1.49
CA LYS A 100 -5.25 -15.46 -2.41
C LYS A 100 -4.05 -14.88 -1.71
N ASN A 101 -2.85 -15.32 -2.09
CA ASN A 101 -1.61 -14.64 -1.73
C ASN A 101 -1.54 -13.30 -2.47
N LEU A 102 -1.00 -12.26 -1.84
CA LEU A 102 -0.93 -10.92 -2.45
C LEU A 102 0.52 -10.49 -2.63
N ALA A 103 0.87 -10.09 -3.86
CA ALA A 103 2.22 -9.71 -4.21
C ALA A 103 2.38 -8.19 -4.45
N CYS A 104 3.36 -7.60 -3.78
CA CYS A 104 3.75 -6.19 -3.94
C CYS A 104 5.28 -6.05 -3.99
N TRP A 105 5.80 -4.92 -4.44
CA TRP A 105 7.25 -4.64 -4.47
C TRP A 105 7.84 -4.23 -3.11
N CYS A 106 7.00 -3.90 -2.11
CA CYS A 106 7.48 -3.44 -0.81
C CYS A 106 8.26 -4.53 -0.05
N PRO A 107 9.41 -4.19 0.58
CA PRO A 107 10.14 -5.09 1.46
C PRO A 107 9.25 -5.66 2.58
N LEU A 108 9.41 -6.95 2.87
CA LEU A 108 8.55 -7.69 3.80
C LEU A 108 8.61 -7.18 5.25
N ASP A 109 9.71 -6.52 5.63
CA ASP A 109 9.93 -5.90 6.94
C ASP A 109 9.34 -4.48 7.06
N GLN A 110 8.67 -3.99 6.01
CA GLN A 110 8.13 -2.63 5.93
C GLN A 110 6.60 -2.65 5.75
N PRO A 111 5.89 -1.60 6.21
CA PRO A 111 4.45 -1.48 6.00
C PRO A 111 4.08 -1.57 4.52
N CYS A 112 2.98 -2.27 4.22
CA CYS A 112 2.47 -2.42 2.86
C CYS A 112 0.94 -2.51 2.84
N HIS A 113 0.36 -1.99 1.76
CA HIS A 113 -1.09 -2.06 1.55
C HIS A 113 -1.59 -3.48 1.26
N ALA A 114 -0.69 -4.38 0.83
CA ALA A 114 -1.01 -5.80 0.68
C ALA A 114 -1.43 -6.43 2.01
N ASP A 115 -0.89 -5.97 3.13
CA ASP A 115 -1.27 -6.46 4.47
C ASP A 115 -2.72 -6.05 4.80
N VAL A 116 -3.10 -4.81 4.50
CA VAL A 116 -4.48 -4.32 4.64
C VAL A 116 -5.45 -5.11 3.76
N LEU A 117 -5.07 -5.39 2.51
CA LEU A 117 -5.88 -6.18 1.59
C LEU A 117 -6.04 -7.63 2.07
N LEU A 118 -4.97 -8.24 2.59
CA LEU A 118 -5.02 -9.59 3.17
C LEU A 118 -5.95 -9.66 4.39
N GLU A 119 -5.87 -8.67 5.28
CA GLU A 119 -6.76 -8.54 6.42
C GLU A 119 -8.23 -8.47 5.95
N ILE A 120 -8.56 -7.47 5.14
CA ILE A 120 -9.95 -7.22 4.69
C ILE A 120 -10.51 -8.41 3.89
N ALA A 121 -9.70 -9.05 3.05
CA ALA A 121 -10.14 -10.17 2.21
C ALA A 121 -10.46 -11.44 3.02
N ASN A 122 -9.90 -11.58 4.23
CA ASN A 122 -10.03 -12.79 5.04
C ASN A 122 -10.67 -12.54 6.42
N GLU A 123 -11.14 -11.32 6.69
CA GLU A 123 -12.05 -11.03 7.82
C GLU A 123 -13.32 -11.89 7.69
N SER A 124 -13.66 -12.65 8.72
CA SER A 124 -14.95 -13.36 8.77
C SER A 124 -16.05 -12.30 8.84
N GLY A 125 -16.96 -12.29 7.86
CA GLY A 125 -18.16 -11.45 7.91
C GLY A 125 -18.90 -11.75 9.21
N THR A 126 -18.98 -10.76 10.09
CA THR A 126 -19.79 -10.84 11.31
C THR A 126 -21.25 -10.60 10.97
#